data_AF-A0A1F8PWV1-F1
#
_entry.id   AF-A0A1F8PWV1-F1
#
_cell.length_a   1.000
_cell.length_b   1.000
_cell.length_c   1.000
_cell.angle_alpha   90.00
_cell.angle_beta   90.00
_cell.angle_gamma   90.00
#
_symmetry.space_group_name_H-M   'P 1'
#
loop_
_entity.id
_entity.type
_entity.pdbx_description
1 polymer ?
#
loop_
_entity_poly.entity_id
_entity_poly.type
_entity_poly.pdbx_seq_one_letter_code
_entity_poly.pdbx_strand_id
1 'polypeptide(L)'
;YIHRGKEVLRDLVTIQRDEFYRWLPSARELPTTASPGPGDYLKTYEQAVEAMGANILVSIHMTSKGSGAFQAAKAAQSIASETMPEVHIEVIDTLNASMCHGWMVIEAARAALNGLTLAEIVALITRMISVTQMILTADTLRYLYMGGRIGKAKQLVGSLLNIKPLISMQEGTIVPLGQARSRHRAYQMMVEKIEETVGYLGKIKIAYVHAAAPEEIEKIKTLVEARLTCVESLIAELSPALGVHTGPGTAGLCYFPVSALET
;
A
#
# COMPACT_ATOMS: atom_id res chain seq x y z
N TYR A 1 -8.10 8.22 -9.25
CA TYR A 1 -9.07 9.34 -9.15
C TYR A 1 -9.93 9.19 -7.92
N ILE A 2 -10.35 10.31 -7.33
CA ILE A 2 -11.27 10.40 -6.20
C ILE A 2 -12.48 11.19 -6.67
N HIS A 3 -13.67 10.64 -6.49
CA HIS A 3 -14.93 11.26 -6.87
C HIS A 3 -15.57 11.86 -5.61
N ARG A 4 -15.61 13.19 -5.56
CA ARG A 4 -16.24 13.97 -4.49
C ARG A 4 -17.50 14.63 -5.07
N GLY A 5 -18.63 13.92 -5.00
CA GLY A 5 -19.86 14.34 -5.68
C GLY A 5 -19.65 14.42 -7.20
N LYS A 6 -19.74 15.64 -7.76
CA LYS A 6 -19.51 15.88 -9.20
C LYS A 6 -18.03 16.16 -9.55
N GLU A 7 -17.18 16.35 -8.55
CA GLU A 7 -15.76 16.65 -8.76
C GLU A 7 -14.95 15.36 -8.94
N VAL A 8 -14.02 15.38 -9.89
CA VAL A 8 -13.05 14.30 -10.11
C VAL A 8 -11.66 14.84 -9.78
N LEU A 9 -11.08 14.33 -8.71
CA LEU A 9 -9.79 14.74 -8.19
C LEU A 9 -8.72 13.68 -8.51
N ARG A 10 -7.51 14.14 -8.80
CA ARG A 10 -6.32 13.31 -9.00
C ARG A 10 -5.55 13.25 -7.69
N ASP A 11 -5.40 12.03 -7.16
CA ASP A 11 -4.73 11.76 -5.89
C ASP A 11 -3.32 12.39 -5.86
N LEU A 12 -3.04 13.21 -4.85
CA LEU A 12 -1.80 13.97 -4.67
C LEU A 12 -1.41 14.94 -5.81
N VAL A 13 -2.26 15.10 -6.82
CA VAL A 13 -2.04 16.04 -7.93
C VAL A 13 -2.97 17.24 -7.79
N THR A 14 -4.28 17.01 -7.71
CA THR A 14 -5.28 18.08 -7.53
C THR A 14 -5.93 18.07 -6.15
N ILE A 15 -5.62 17.08 -5.30
CA ILE A 15 -6.07 17.01 -3.91
C ILE A 15 -4.91 16.52 -3.03
N GLN A 16 -4.63 17.26 -1.97
CA GLN A 16 -3.56 16.95 -1.01
C GLN A 16 -4.12 16.32 0.28
N ARG A 17 -3.26 15.65 1.04
CA ARG A 17 -3.61 14.92 2.27
C ARG A 17 -4.33 15.80 3.29
N ASP A 18 -3.73 16.95 3.63
CA ASP A 18 -4.28 17.88 4.63
C ASP A 18 -5.67 18.39 4.28
N GLU A 19 -5.92 18.72 3.01
CA GLU A 19 -7.23 19.14 2.56
C GLU A 19 -8.23 17.99 2.67
N PHE A 20 -7.87 16.82 2.13
CA PHE A 20 -8.74 15.66 2.08
C PHE A 20 -9.14 15.16 3.48
N TYR A 21 -8.18 14.98 4.38
CA TYR A 21 -8.44 14.44 5.71
C TYR A 21 -9.13 15.43 6.64
N ARG A 22 -8.97 16.74 6.45
CA ARG A 22 -9.81 17.74 7.15
C ARG A 22 -11.27 17.67 6.69
N TRP A 23 -11.49 17.42 5.40
CA TRP A 23 -12.83 17.38 4.82
C TRP A 23 -13.59 16.07 5.12
N LEU A 24 -12.93 14.91 4.99
CA LEU A 24 -13.56 13.59 5.02
C LEU A 24 -14.47 13.33 6.24
N PRO A 25 -14.13 13.73 7.49
CA PRO A 25 -15.01 13.56 8.65
C PRO A 25 -16.35 14.30 8.52
N SER A 26 -16.38 15.41 7.79
CA SER A 26 -17.57 16.24 7.56
C SER A 26 -18.38 15.84 6.32
N ALA A 27 -17.90 14.86 5.55
CA ALA A 27 -18.52 14.43 4.32
C ALA A 27 -19.89 13.78 4.59
N ARG A 28 -20.95 14.36 4.03
CA ARG A 28 -22.31 13.81 4.10
C ARG A 28 -22.43 12.50 3.31
N GLU A 29 -21.79 12.47 2.15
CA GLU A 29 -21.63 11.29 1.31
C GLU A 29 -20.14 10.97 1.23
N LEU A 30 -19.78 9.71 1.45
CA LEU A 30 -18.38 9.31 1.32
C LEU A 30 -17.95 9.40 -0.15
N PRO A 31 -16.72 9.89 -0.42
CA PRO A 31 -16.18 9.87 -1.77
C PRO A 31 -16.00 8.42 -2.25
N THR A 32 -15.89 8.25 -3.57
CA THR A 32 -15.49 6.98 -4.17
C THR A 32 -14.18 7.13 -4.92
N THR A 33 -13.61 6.02 -5.39
CA THR A 33 -12.38 6.03 -6.18
C THR A 33 -12.56 5.30 -7.50
N ALA A 34 -11.86 5.77 -8.53
CA ALA A 34 -11.67 5.07 -9.80
C ALA A 34 -10.18 4.93 -10.10
N SER A 35 -9.78 3.79 -10.67
CA SER A 35 -8.41 3.60 -11.16
C SER A 35 -8.13 4.50 -12.38
N PRO A 36 -6.85 4.82 -12.65
CA PRO A 36 -6.46 5.40 -13.94
C PRO A 36 -6.89 4.50 -15.12
N GLY A 37 -7.16 5.12 -16.27
CA GLY A 37 -7.45 4.38 -17.50
C GLY A 37 -6.18 3.94 -18.23
N PRO A 38 -6.28 3.05 -19.24
CA PRO A 38 -5.12 2.63 -20.04
C PRO A 38 -4.36 3.81 -20.68
N GLY A 39 -5.08 4.84 -21.14
CA GLY A 39 -4.46 6.03 -21.73
C GLY A 39 -3.58 6.83 -20.76
N ASP A 40 -3.91 6.85 -19.47
CA ASP A 40 -3.08 7.51 -18.45
C ASP A 40 -1.74 6.78 -18.29
N TYR A 41 -1.77 5.45 -18.30
CA TYR A 41 -0.56 4.62 -18.21
C TYR A 41 0.27 4.71 -19.48
N LEU A 42 -0.35 4.59 -20.66
CA LEU A 42 0.36 4.69 -21.94
C LEU A 42 1.12 6.02 -22.05
N LYS A 43 0.45 7.13 -21.73
CA LYS A 43 1.07 8.46 -21.70
C LYS A 43 2.25 8.53 -20.72
N THR A 44 2.12 7.89 -19.56
CA THR A 44 3.21 7.83 -18.58
C THR A 44 4.40 7.04 -19.10
N TYR A 45 4.16 5.93 -19.80
CA TYR A 45 5.23 5.14 -20.42
C TYR A 45 5.93 5.91 -21.54
N GLU A 46 5.20 6.55 -22.44
CA GLU A 46 5.75 7.41 -23.50
C GLU A 46 6.65 8.50 -22.91
N GLN A 47 6.18 9.19 -21.87
CA GLN A 47 6.94 10.23 -21.17
C GLN A 47 8.20 9.68 -20.50
N ALA A 48 8.13 8.48 -19.90
CA ALA A 48 9.28 7.85 -19.27
C ALA A 48 10.36 7.47 -20.30
N VAL A 49 9.95 6.93 -21.45
CA VAL A 49 10.85 6.59 -22.57
C VAL A 49 11.51 7.84 -23.13
N GLU A 50 10.73 8.88 -23.42
CA GLU A 50 11.24 10.15 -23.95
C GLU A 50 12.23 10.82 -22.99
N ALA A 51 11.92 10.84 -21.69
CA ALA A 51 12.76 11.52 -20.70
C ALA A 51 14.05 10.75 -20.35
N MET A 52 14.02 9.41 -20.36
CA MET A 52 15.13 8.59 -19.87
C MET A 52 15.87 7.84 -20.98
N GLY A 53 15.35 7.80 -22.21
CA GLY A 53 15.88 6.93 -23.28
C GLY A 53 15.86 5.45 -22.91
N ALA A 54 14.94 5.05 -22.02
CA ALA A 54 14.89 3.71 -21.47
C ALA A 54 14.09 2.77 -22.38
N ASN A 55 14.70 1.65 -22.76
CA ASN A 55 14.05 0.60 -23.54
C ASN A 55 13.41 -0.49 -22.66
N ILE A 56 13.56 -0.39 -21.33
CA ILE A 56 12.96 -1.34 -20.37
C ILE A 56 12.27 -0.52 -19.28
N LEU A 57 10.99 -0.78 -19.05
CA LEU A 57 10.20 -0.20 -17.97
C LEU A 57 9.65 -1.31 -17.06
N VAL A 58 9.77 -1.15 -15.75
CA VAL A 58 9.12 -2.02 -14.76
C VAL A 58 8.00 -1.24 -14.08
N SER A 59 6.75 -1.61 -14.37
CA SER A 59 5.55 -0.95 -13.87
C SER A 59 4.89 -1.78 -12.77
N ILE A 60 5.02 -1.33 -11.52
CA ILE A 60 4.62 -2.09 -10.33
C ILE A 60 3.33 -1.49 -9.75
N HIS A 61 2.30 -2.32 -9.59
CA HIS A 61 0.96 -1.85 -9.20
C HIS A 61 0.45 -2.46 -7.90
N MET A 62 -0.44 -1.72 -7.24
CA MET A 62 -1.24 -2.24 -6.13
C MET A 62 -2.09 -3.45 -6.57
N THR A 63 -2.58 -4.20 -5.59
CA THR A 63 -3.41 -5.39 -5.75
C THR A 63 -4.51 -5.24 -6.81
N SER A 64 -4.48 -6.14 -7.80
CA SER A 64 -5.52 -6.25 -8.83
C SER A 64 -6.89 -6.65 -8.28
N LYS A 65 -6.97 -7.14 -7.03
CA LYS A 65 -8.24 -7.51 -6.37
C LYS A 65 -8.98 -6.30 -5.79
N GLY A 66 -8.27 -5.21 -5.50
CA GLY A 66 -8.84 -3.99 -4.90
C GLY A 66 -9.09 -2.85 -5.88
N SER A 67 -8.46 -2.90 -7.06
CA SER A 67 -8.43 -1.82 -8.05
C SER A 67 -8.24 -2.37 -9.47
N GLY A 68 -8.83 -1.71 -10.47
CA GLY A 68 -8.61 -2.00 -11.89
C GLY A 68 -7.29 -1.44 -12.45
N ALA A 69 -6.43 -0.87 -11.61
CA ALA A 69 -5.18 -0.22 -11.99
C ALA A 69 -4.22 -1.16 -12.73
N PHE A 70 -4.04 -2.39 -12.23
CA PHE A 70 -3.18 -3.39 -12.87
C PHE A 70 -3.68 -3.77 -14.26
N GLN A 71 -4.99 -4.00 -14.42
CA GLN A 71 -5.58 -4.37 -15.71
C GLN A 71 -5.49 -3.22 -16.71
N ALA A 72 -5.69 -1.97 -16.27
CA ALA A 72 -5.50 -0.81 -17.11
C ALA A 72 -4.03 -0.66 -17.57
N ALA A 73 -3.07 -0.93 -16.69
CA ALA A 73 -1.65 -0.94 -17.03
C ALA A 73 -1.27 -2.09 -17.99
N LYS A 74 -1.86 -3.28 -17.84
CA LYS A 74 -1.72 -4.39 -18.81
C LYS A 74 -2.29 -4.04 -20.18
N ALA A 75 -3.43 -3.37 -20.25
CA ALA A 75 -3.98 -2.89 -21.50
C ALA A 75 -3.05 -1.84 -22.15
N ALA A 76 -2.50 -0.91 -21.36
CA ALA A 76 -1.53 0.06 -21.83
C ALA A 76 -0.22 -0.59 -22.31
N GLN A 77 0.27 -1.62 -21.63
CA GLN A 77 1.41 -2.43 -22.06
C GLN A 77 1.16 -3.07 -23.44
N SER A 78 -0.04 -3.61 -23.67
CA SER A 78 -0.40 -4.19 -24.98
C SER A 78 -0.36 -3.13 -26.08
N ILE A 79 -0.95 -1.95 -25.85
CA ILE A 79 -0.94 -0.85 -26.82
C ILE A 79 0.51 -0.38 -27.08
N ALA A 80 1.30 -0.21 -26.01
CA ALA A 80 2.70 0.19 -26.11
C ALA A 80 3.55 -0.81 -26.90
N SER A 81 3.26 -2.11 -26.83
CA SER A 81 3.99 -3.11 -27.63
C SER A 81 3.77 -2.97 -29.14
N GLU A 82 2.67 -2.34 -29.54
CA GLU A 82 2.38 -2.03 -30.95
C GLU A 82 2.93 -0.65 -31.36
N THR A 83 2.86 0.34 -30.47
CA THR A 83 3.24 1.74 -30.78
C THR A 83 4.71 2.08 -30.48
N MET A 84 5.35 1.33 -29.59
CA MET A 84 6.75 1.49 -29.15
C MET A 84 7.46 0.13 -29.12
N PRO A 85 7.65 -0.56 -30.27
CA PRO A 85 8.10 -1.96 -30.33
C PRO A 85 9.50 -2.21 -29.74
N GLU A 86 10.34 -1.17 -29.65
CA GLU A 86 11.68 -1.24 -29.04
C GLU A 86 11.65 -1.17 -27.50
N VAL A 87 10.49 -0.89 -26.91
CA VAL A 87 10.32 -0.71 -25.46
C VAL A 87 9.67 -1.94 -24.86
N HIS A 88 10.39 -2.61 -23.97
CA HIS A 88 9.86 -3.68 -23.16
C HIS A 88 9.29 -3.14 -21.84
N ILE A 89 7.99 -3.35 -21.61
CA ILE A 89 7.33 -2.95 -20.37
C ILE A 89 6.96 -4.22 -19.62
N GLU A 90 7.39 -4.38 -18.38
CA GLU A 90 6.99 -5.47 -17.49
C GLU A 90 6.02 -4.94 -16.44
N VAL A 91 4.80 -5.50 -16.39
CA VAL A 91 3.72 -5.03 -15.52
C VAL A 91 3.48 -6.04 -14.41
N ILE A 92 3.69 -5.61 -13.16
CA ILE A 92 3.69 -6.49 -11.99
C ILE A 92 2.53 -6.13 -11.05
N ASP A 93 1.75 -7.14 -10.66
CA ASP A 93 0.76 -7.04 -9.59
C ASP A 93 1.40 -7.43 -8.25
N THR A 94 1.46 -6.50 -7.31
CA THR A 94 2.07 -6.76 -5.99
C THR A 94 1.17 -7.58 -5.06
N LEU A 95 -0.13 -7.71 -5.38
CA LEU A 95 -1.14 -8.24 -4.46
C LEU A 95 -1.10 -7.56 -3.08
N ASN A 96 -0.63 -6.31 -3.05
CA ASN A 96 -0.43 -5.51 -1.84
C ASN A 96 -0.92 -4.07 -2.07
N ALA A 97 -0.97 -3.28 -1.02
CA ALA A 97 -1.29 -1.85 -1.09
C ALA A 97 -0.41 -1.05 -0.13
N SER A 98 -0.55 0.27 -0.14
CA SER A 98 0.21 1.17 0.72
C SER A 98 1.73 0.94 0.58
N MET A 99 2.49 1.07 1.65
CA MET A 99 3.93 0.92 1.64
C MET A 99 4.40 -0.54 1.48
N CYS A 100 3.53 -1.56 1.50
CA CYS A 100 3.95 -2.87 1.01
C CYS A 100 4.24 -2.84 -0.49
N HIS A 101 3.36 -2.18 -1.26
CA HIS A 101 3.60 -1.86 -2.66
C HIS A 101 4.79 -0.89 -2.79
N GLY A 102 4.84 0.16 -1.95
CA GLY A 102 5.93 1.12 -1.96
C GLY A 102 7.33 0.52 -1.74
N TRP A 103 7.48 -0.43 -0.80
CA TRP A 103 8.76 -1.12 -0.55
C TRP A 103 9.25 -1.88 -1.77
N MET A 104 8.36 -2.57 -2.49
CA MET A 104 8.72 -3.28 -3.72
C MET A 104 9.17 -2.32 -4.81
N VAL A 105 8.55 -1.14 -4.93
CA VAL A 105 9.00 -0.09 -5.86
C VAL A 105 10.38 0.43 -5.49
N ILE A 106 10.61 0.71 -4.21
CA ILE A 106 11.89 1.23 -3.71
C ILE A 106 13.02 0.22 -3.96
N GLU A 107 12.82 -1.05 -3.61
CA GLU A 107 13.85 -2.09 -3.79
C GLU A 107 14.06 -2.44 -5.26
N ALA A 108 13.02 -2.42 -6.09
CA ALA A 108 13.16 -2.56 -7.55
C ALA A 108 13.99 -1.41 -8.16
N ALA A 109 13.74 -0.16 -7.73
CA ALA A 109 14.52 0.98 -8.19
C ALA A 109 15.98 0.90 -7.73
N ARG A 110 16.24 0.46 -6.49
CA ARG A 110 17.60 0.21 -5.98
C ARG A 110 18.31 -0.88 -6.77
N ALA A 111 17.62 -1.99 -7.06
CA ALA A 111 18.15 -3.07 -7.89
C ALA A 111 18.51 -2.58 -9.30
N ALA A 112 17.64 -1.79 -9.94
CA ALA A 112 17.91 -1.19 -11.24
C ALA A 112 19.12 -0.24 -11.22
N LEU A 113 19.23 0.61 -10.19
CA LEU A 113 20.39 1.50 -10.00
C LEU A 113 21.70 0.74 -9.77
N ASN A 114 21.63 -0.46 -9.19
CA ASN A 114 22.77 -1.36 -9.01
C ASN A 114 23.05 -2.23 -10.25
N GLY A 115 22.35 -2.01 -11.36
CA GLY A 115 22.59 -2.70 -12.63
C GLY A 115 22.02 -4.12 -12.72
N LEU A 116 21.10 -4.50 -11.83
CA LEU A 116 20.41 -5.79 -11.95
C LEU A 116 19.57 -5.83 -13.23
N THR A 117 19.50 -7.01 -13.83
CA THR A 117 18.68 -7.28 -15.01
C THR A 117 17.19 -7.26 -14.67
N LEU A 118 16.35 -7.11 -15.70
CA LEU A 118 14.89 -7.22 -15.55
C LEU A 118 14.47 -8.52 -14.86
N ALA A 119 15.05 -9.65 -15.25
CA ALA A 119 14.70 -10.95 -14.68
C ALA A 119 15.02 -11.02 -13.17
N GLU A 120 16.16 -10.46 -12.75
CA GLU A 120 16.54 -10.39 -11.35
C GLU A 120 15.64 -9.46 -10.54
N ILE A 121 15.24 -8.32 -11.12
CA ILE A 121 14.28 -7.38 -10.50
C ILE A 121 12.91 -8.03 -10.32
N VAL A 122 12.40 -8.71 -11.36
CA VAL A 122 11.13 -9.45 -11.28
C VAL A 122 11.20 -10.56 -10.23
N ALA A 123 12.30 -11.30 -10.18
CA ALA A 123 12.51 -12.34 -9.17
C ALA A 123 12.55 -11.76 -7.75
N LEU A 124 13.24 -10.62 -7.55
CA LEU A 124 13.28 -9.91 -6.29
C LEU A 124 11.87 -9.50 -5.83
N ILE A 125 11.11 -8.82 -6.69
CA ILE A 125 9.75 -8.38 -6.35
C ILE A 125 8.85 -9.58 -6.05
N THR A 126 8.95 -10.66 -6.83
CA THR A 126 8.18 -11.89 -6.62
C THR A 126 8.45 -12.50 -5.25
N ARG A 127 9.71 -12.55 -4.80
CA ARG A 127 10.05 -12.98 -3.44
C ARG A 127 9.47 -12.04 -2.39
N MET A 128 9.57 -10.73 -2.60
CA MET A 128 9.06 -9.74 -1.66
C MET A 128 7.53 -9.83 -1.48
N ILE A 129 6.77 -10.17 -2.53
CA ILE A 129 5.30 -10.26 -2.46
C ILE A 129 4.81 -11.20 -1.35
N SER A 130 5.47 -12.33 -1.12
CA SER A 130 5.02 -13.33 -0.14
C SER A 130 5.38 -12.97 1.30
N VAL A 131 6.44 -12.20 1.52
CA VAL A 131 6.99 -11.89 2.85
C VAL A 131 6.71 -10.46 3.32
N THR A 132 6.28 -9.58 2.42
CA THR A 132 5.91 -8.20 2.77
C THR A 132 4.52 -8.18 3.37
N GLN A 133 4.39 -7.64 4.58
CA GLN A 133 3.18 -7.69 5.38
C GLN A 133 2.73 -6.30 5.80
N MET A 134 1.42 -6.09 5.75
CA MET A 134 0.76 -4.88 6.22
C MET A 134 -0.02 -5.22 7.49
N ILE A 135 0.11 -4.43 8.56
CA ILE A 135 -0.73 -4.57 9.75
C ILE A 135 -1.26 -3.19 10.12
N LEU A 136 -2.58 -3.01 10.01
CA LEU A 136 -3.25 -1.75 10.30
C LEU A 136 -4.32 -1.91 11.38
N THR A 137 -4.56 -0.83 12.12
CA THR A 137 -5.72 -0.66 12.98
C THR A 137 -6.36 0.70 12.74
N ALA A 138 -7.63 0.80 13.08
CA ALA A 138 -8.42 2.03 13.02
C ALA A 138 -9.48 2.00 14.13
N ASP A 139 -10.19 3.11 14.34
CA ASP A 139 -11.32 3.12 15.27
C ASP A 139 -12.59 2.49 14.67
N THR A 140 -12.64 2.31 13.35
CA THR A 140 -13.78 1.73 12.65
C THR A 140 -13.36 1.11 11.31
N LEU A 141 -14.09 0.09 10.85
CA LEU A 141 -14.00 -0.43 9.48
C LEU A 141 -15.06 0.16 8.54
N ARG A 142 -15.80 1.18 8.97
CA ARG A 142 -16.88 1.81 8.19
C ARG A 142 -16.42 2.19 6.77
N TYR A 143 -15.26 2.82 6.64
CA TYR A 143 -14.74 3.28 5.36
C TYR A 143 -14.43 2.11 4.41
N LEU A 144 -13.81 1.04 4.93
CA LEU A 144 -13.51 -0.15 4.14
C LEU A 144 -14.79 -0.84 3.69
N TYR A 145 -15.78 -0.90 4.60
CA TYR A 145 -17.08 -1.50 4.35
C TYR A 145 -17.84 -0.74 3.26
N MET A 146 -18.02 0.58 3.44
CA MET A 146 -18.75 1.43 2.50
C MET A 146 -18.02 1.55 1.15
N GLY A 147 -16.68 1.56 1.17
CA GLY A 147 -15.86 1.54 -0.03
C GLY A 147 -15.84 0.19 -0.73
N GLY A 148 -16.36 -0.89 -0.13
CA GLY A 148 -16.40 -2.24 -0.73
C GLY A 148 -15.06 -2.97 -0.75
N ARG A 149 -14.03 -2.46 -0.08
CA ARG A 149 -12.66 -3.03 -0.06
C ARG A 149 -12.34 -3.77 1.24
N ILE A 150 -13.35 -4.00 2.08
CA ILE A 150 -13.20 -4.68 3.37
C ILE A 150 -12.79 -6.16 3.28
N GLY A 151 -13.06 -6.81 2.14
CA GLY A 151 -12.69 -8.21 1.93
C GLY A 151 -13.22 -9.15 3.01
N LYS A 152 -12.35 -10.05 3.48
CA LYS A 152 -12.67 -11.03 4.53
C LYS A 152 -12.80 -10.39 5.91
N ALA A 153 -12.31 -9.16 6.11
CA ALA A 153 -12.48 -8.43 7.37
C ALA A 153 -13.93 -7.99 7.63
N LYS A 154 -14.86 -8.25 6.69
CA LYS A 154 -16.30 -8.03 6.91
C LYS A 154 -16.85 -8.79 8.12
N GLN A 155 -16.21 -9.91 8.52
CA GLN A 155 -16.57 -10.64 9.74
C GLN A 155 -16.34 -9.83 11.03
N LEU A 156 -15.52 -8.78 10.99
CA LEU A 156 -15.31 -7.87 12.11
C LEU A 156 -16.38 -6.76 12.15
N VAL A 157 -17.25 -6.64 11.13
CA VAL A 157 -18.34 -5.67 11.10
C VAL A 157 -19.52 -6.27 11.87
N GLY A 158 -19.63 -5.94 13.15
CA GLY A 158 -20.67 -6.45 14.05
C GLY A 158 -20.17 -6.78 15.46
N SER A 159 -18.86 -6.80 15.67
CA SER A 159 -18.28 -6.87 17.02
C SER A 159 -18.60 -5.60 17.80
N LEU A 160 -19.00 -5.81 19.05
CA LEU A 160 -19.31 -4.87 20.13
C LEU A 160 -18.73 -3.45 19.98
N LEU A 161 -19.51 -2.45 20.39
CA LEU A 161 -19.07 -1.05 20.52
C LEU A 161 -17.68 -0.96 21.19
N ASN A 162 -16.81 -0.06 20.70
CA ASN A 162 -15.49 0.28 21.25
C ASN A 162 -14.34 -0.73 21.03
N ILE A 163 -14.40 -1.60 20.04
CA ILE A 163 -13.24 -2.43 19.66
C ILE A 163 -12.33 -1.73 18.61
N LYS A 164 -11.06 -2.14 18.58
CA LYS A 164 -10.02 -1.72 17.62
C LYS A 164 -9.67 -2.92 16.74
N PRO A 165 -10.19 -3.01 15.50
CA PRO A 165 -9.87 -4.10 14.58
C PRO A 165 -8.39 -4.06 14.18
N LEU A 166 -7.78 -5.22 14.03
CA LEU A 166 -6.52 -5.37 13.30
C LEU A 166 -6.79 -6.07 11.98
N ILE A 167 -6.21 -5.53 10.92
CA ILE A 167 -6.33 -6.07 9.56
C ILE A 167 -4.96 -6.20 8.91
N SER A 168 -4.87 -7.09 7.94
CA SER A 168 -3.73 -7.28 7.04
C SER A 168 -4.22 -7.50 5.61
N MET A 169 -3.29 -7.80 4.71
CA MET A 169 -3.56 -8.23 3.35
C MET A 169 -3.01 -9.64 3.12
N GLN A 170 -3.82 -10.50 2.55
CA GLN A 170 -3.42 -11.84 2.11
C GLN A 170 -3.99 -12.09 0.72
N GLU A 171 -3.14 -12.53 -0.21
CA GLU A 171 -3.54 -12.80 -1.61
C GLU A 171 -4.30 -11.63 -2.24
N GLY A 172 -3.83 -10.40 -1.99
CA GLY A 172 -4.44 -9.20 -2.54
C GLY A 172 -5.72 -8.72 -1.87
N THR A 173 -6.21 -9.40 -0.83
CA THR A 173 -7.49 -9.09 -0.17
C THR A 173 -7.28 -8.74 1.30
N ILE A 174 -8.06 -7.78 1.81
CA ILE A 174 -8.05 -7.43 3.24
C ILE A 174 -8.56 -8.60 4.08
N VAL A 175 -7.78 -8.97 5.10
CA VAL A 175 -8.08 -10.05 6.04
C VAL A 175 -8.03 -9.56 7.49
N PRO A 176 -8.81 -10.15 8.40
CA PRO A 176 -8.78 -9.82 9.81
C PRO A 176 -7.61 -10.52 10.52
N LEU A 177 -6.93 -9.80 11.41
CA LEU A 177 -5.89 -10.35 12.30
C LEU A 177 -6.32 -10.42 13.78
N GLY A 178 -7.50 -9.90 14.10
CA GLY A 178 -8.06 -9.90 15.45
C GLY A 178 -8.64 -8.56 15.86
N GLN A 179 -8.92 -8.43 17.15
CA GLN A 179 -9.54 -7.24 17.73
C GLN A 179 -8.95 -6.96 19.11
N ALA A 180 -8.79 -5.69 19.44
CA ALA A 180 -8.41 -5.23 20.78
C ALA A 180 -9.47 -4.29 21.36
N ARG A 181 -9.45 -4.06 22.68
CA ARG A 181 -10.32 -3.04 23.32
C ARG A 181 -9.69 -1.65 23.42
N SER A 182 -8.37 -1.55 23.22
CA SER A 182 -7.63 -0.30 23.26
C SER A 182 -6.62 -0.24 22.12
N ARG A 183 -6.25 0.97 21.70
CA ARG A 183 -5.21 1.19 20.68
C ARG A 183 -3.86 0.63 21.14
N HIS A 184 -3.49 0.86 22.40
CA HIS A 184 -2.25 0.32 22.95
C HIS A 184 -2.17 -1.21 22.86
N ARG A 185 -3.26 -1.93 23.19
CA ARG A 185 -3.29 -3.39 23.02
C ARG A 185 -3.23 -3.78 21.54
N ALA A 186 -3.88 -3.03 20.65
CA ALA A 186 -3.76 -3.27 19.22
C ALA A 186 -2.30 -3.13 18.75
N TYR A 187 -1.57 -2.11 19.21
CA TYR A 187 -0.16 -1.92 18.86
C TYR A 187 0.72 -3.05 19.38
N GLN A 188 0.53 -3.48 20.62
CA GLN A 188 1.22 -4.68 21.14
C GLN A 188 0.94 -5.90 20.28
N MET A 189 -0.32 -6.11 19.87
CA MET A 189 -0.67 -7.20 18.97
C MET A 189 0.05 -7.06 17.61
N MET A 190 0.22 -5.87 17.04
CA MET A 190 1.01 -5.70 15.82
C MET A 190 2.43 -6.22 16.00
N VAL A 191 3.09 -5.81 17.09
CA VAL A 191 4.48 -6.20 17.38
C VAL A 191 4.60 -7.70 17.60
N GLU A 192 3.67 -8.31 18.34
CA GLU A 192 3.58 -9.77 18.52
C GLU A 192 3.58 -10.50 17.17
N LYS A 193 2.82 -10.03 16.18
CA LYS A 193 2.68 -10.72 14.87
C LYS A 193 3.94 -10.56 14.01
N ILE A 194 4.61 -9.41 14.11
CA ILE A 194 5.91 -9.21 13.48
C ILE A 194 6.91 -10.18 14.10
N GLU A 195 7.00 -10.24 15.43
CA GLU A 195 7.92 -11.12 16.15
C GLU A 195 7.64 -12.60 15.89
N GLU A 196 6.37 -13.02 15.80
CA GLU A 196 5.99 -14.38 15.37
C GLU A 196 6.56 -14.74 13.99
N THR A 197 6.73 -13.74 13.12
CA THR A 197 7.22 -13.93 11.74
C THR A 197 8.75 -13.88 11.65
N VAL A 198 9.39 -12.93 12.34
CA VAL A 198 10.84 -12.65 12.18
C VAL A 198 11.70 -12.97 13.41
N GLY A 199 11.07 -13.38 14.51
CA GLY A 199 11.72 -13.61 15.80
C GLY A 199 12.05 -12.31 16.56
N TYR A 200 12.38 -12.48 17.84
CA TYR A 200 12.85 -11.38 18.68
C TYR A 200 14.17 -10.81 18.13
N LEU A 201 14.28 -9.49 18.06
CA LEU A 201 15.35 -8.73 17.40
C LEU A 201 15.54 -9.06 15.90
N GLY A 202 14.55 -9.68 15.26
CA GLY A 202 14.55 -9.91 13.82
C GLY A 202 14.79 -8.63 13.04
N LYS A 203 15.59 -8.73 11.97
CA LYS A 203 15.96 -7.58 11.12
C LYS A 203 14.88 -7.32 10.08
N ILE A 204 14.31 -6.12 10.12
CA ILE A 204 13.23 -5.71 9.20
C ILE A 204 13.53 -4.36 8.57
N LYS A 205 12.94 -4.13 7.39
CA LYS A 205 12.66 -2.79 6.89
C LYS A 205 11.18 -2.50 7.10
N ILE A 206 10.86 -1.29 7.57
CA ILE A 206 9.51 -0.95 8.03
C ILE A 206 9.08 0.46 7.61
N ALA A 207 7.87 0.58 7.10
CA ALA A 207 7.20 1.85 6.89
C ALA A 207 6.08 1.95 7.90
N TYR A 208 6.14 2.94 8.77
CA TYR A 208 5.03 3.31 9.65
C TYR A 208 4.04 4.15 8.85
N VAL A 209 2.76 3.79 8.88
CA VAL A 209 1.75 4.42 8.04
C VAL A 209 0.55 4.91 8.85
N HIS A 210 0.03 6.08 8.50
CA HIS A 210 -1.17 6.65 9.11
C HIS A 210 -2.06 7.37 8.11
N ALA A 211 -3.32 7.59 8.47
CA ALA A 211 -4.24 8.51 7.80
C ALA A 211 -4.64 9.60 8.81
N ALA A 212 -4.03 10.79 8.73
CA ALA A 212 -4.25 11.89 9.67
C ALA A 212 -4.20 11.46 11.17
N ALA A 213 -3.19 10.67 11.54
CA ALA A 213 -2.95 10.22 12.91
C ALA A 213 -1.44 10.08 13.21
N PRO A 214 -0.62 11.11 12.93
CA PRO A 214 0.84 11.04 13.13
C PRO A 214 1.24 10.72 14.57
N GLU A 215 0.43 11.14 15.56
CA GLU A 215 0.67 10.90 16.98
C GLU A 215 0.62 9.42 17.39
N GLU A 216 0.00 8.56 16.58
CA GLU A 216 -0.02 7.12 16.82
C GLU A 216 1.26 6.42 16.36
N ILE A 217 1.96 7.01 15.39
CA ILE A 217 3.18 6.42 14.85
C ILE A 217 4.26 6.31 15.92
N GLU A 218 4.45 7.34 16.73
CA GLU A 218 5.46 7.32 17.80
C GLU A 218 5.18 6.21 18.83
N LYS A 219 3.91 5.95 19.14
CA LYS A 219 3.52 4.88 20.06
C LYS A 219 3.79 3.50 19.47
N ILE A 220 3.52 3.31 18.18
CA ILE A 220 3.79 2.06 17.46
C ILE A 220 5.32 1.85 17.35
N LYS A 221 6.04 2.88 16.90
CA LYS A 221 7.49 2.88 16.72
C LYS A 221 8.22 2.48 18.00
N THR A 222 7.84 3.09 19.14
CA THR A 222 8.40 2.76 20.46
C THR A 222 8.27 1.26 20.79
N LEU A 223 7.11 0.66 20.50
CA LEU A 223 6.87 -0.76 20.79
C LEU A 223 7.62 -1.69 19.82
N VAL A 224 7.68 -1.33 18.53
CA VAL A 224 8.39 -2.12 17.51
C VAL A 224 9.89 -2.12 17.79
N GLU A 225 10.49 -0.94 17.98
CA GLU A 225 11.95 -0.80 18.11
C GLU A 225 12.52 -1.33 19.42
N ALA A 226 11.65 -1.54 20.42
CA ALA A 226 12.02 -2.26 21.64
C ALA A 226 12.19 -3.78 21.44
N ARG A 227 11.64 -4.36 20.35
CA ARG A 227 11.55 -5.81 20.16
C ARG A 227 12.11 -6.30 18.82
N LEU A 228 12.31 -5.40 17.86
CA LEU A 228 12.78 -5.70 16.51
C LEU A 228 13.98 -4.82 16.14
N THR A 229 14.82 -5.31 15.22
CA THR A 229 15.92 -4.53 14.66
C THR A 229 15.46 -3.86 13.36
N CYS A 230 15.08 -2.58 13.42
CA CYS A 230 14.68 -1.80 12.24
C CYS A 230 15.91 -1.29 11.49
N VAL A 231 16.32 -2.01 10.43
CA VAL A 231 17.49 -1.65 9.60
C VAL A 231 17.22 -0.40 8.77
N GLU A 232 15.97 -0.24 8.33
CA GLU A 232 15.51 0.96 7.62
C GLU A 232 14.08 1.25 8.05
N SER A 233 13.80 2.52 8.35
CA SER A 233 12.44 2.95 8.68
C SER A 233 12.06 4.24 7.97
N LEU A 234 10.80 4.33 7.54
CA LEU A 234 10.20 5.56 7.05
C LEU A 234 8.80 5.76 7.63
N ILE A 235 8.31 7.00 7.59
CA ILE A 235 6.93 7.34 7.95
C ILE A 235 6.23 7.81 6.68
N ALA A 236 5.05 7.28 6.40
CA ALA A 236 4.26 7.66 5.24
C ALA A 236 2.79 7.88 5.61
N GLU A 237 2.28 9.06 5.31
CA GLU A 237 0.84 9.30 5.38
C GLU A 237 0.14 8.72 4.14
N LEU A 238 -0.92 7.95 4.37
CA LEU A 238 -1.76 7.37 3.33
C LEU A 238 -2.32 8.47 2.44
N SER A 239 -2.28 8.25 1.13
CA SER A 239 -2.81 9.22 0.17
C SER A 239 -4.34 9.35 0.28
N PRO A 240 -4.94 10.46 -0.17
CA PRO A 240 -6.39 10.60 -0.27
C PRO A 240 -7.11 9.40 -0.90
N ALA A 241 -6.57 8.78 -1.96
CA ALA A 241 -7.22 7.61 -2.57
C ALA A 241 -7.30 6.38 -1.64
N LEU A 242 -6.26 6.15 -0.83
CA LEU A 242 -6.31 5.12 0.22
C LEU A 242 -7.16 5.58 1.41
N GLY A 243 -7.15 6.88 1.72
CA GLY A 243 -7.94 7.51 2.77
C GLY A 243 -9.44 7.37 2.58
N VAL A 244 -9.95 7.34 1.34
CA VAL A 244 -11.36 7.02 1.02
C VAL A 244 -11.80 5.71 1.67
N HIS A 245 -10.94 4.69 1.61
CA HIS A 245 -11.26 3.33 2.05
C HIS A 245 -10.79 3.05 3.47
N THR A 246 -9.69 3.62 3.91
CA THR A 246 -9.15 3.37 5.26
C THR A 246 -9.76 4.31 6.31
N GLY A 247 -10.00 5.56 5.92
CA GLY A 247 -10.52 6.60 6.80
C GLY A 247 -9.47 7.19 7.75
N PRO A 248 -9.75 8.39 8.27
CA PRO A 248 -8.88 9.07 9.23
C PRO A 248 -8.79 8.28 10.53
N GLY A 249 -7.65 8.39 11.21
CA GLY A 249 -7.35 7.63 12.42
C GLY A 249 -6.74 6.26 12.14
N THR A 250 -6.69 5.79 10.89
CA THR A 250 -5.96 4.55 10.55
C THR A 250 -4.48 4.72 10.89
N ALA A 251 -3.88 3.75 11.56
CA ALA A 251 -2.46 3.71 11.88
C ALA A 251 -1.94 2.27 11.88
N GLY A 252 -0.66 2.10 11.56
CA GLY A 252 -0.03 0.77 11.53
C GLY A 252 1.30 0.80 10.81
N LEU A 253 1.60 -0.30 10.13
CA LEU A 253 2.89 -0.51 9.50
C LEU A 253 2.83 -1.44 8.29
N CYS A 254 3.82 -1.29 7.41
CA CYS A 254 4.13 -2.18 6.31
C CYS A 254 5.60 -2.59 6.46
N TYR A 255 5.91 -3.88 6.52
CA TYR A 255 7.28 -4.35 6.75
C TYR A 255 7.61 -5.57 5.91
N PHE A 256 8.91 -5.86 5.79
CA PHE A 256 9.40 -7.15 5.33
C PHE A 256 10.72 -7.52 6.02
N PRO A 257 11.04 -8.82 6.14
CA PRO A 257 12.31 -9.28 6.70
C PRO A 257 13.48 -8.93 5.77
N VAL A 258 14.62 -8.47 6.31
CA VAL A 258 15.79 -8.11 5.49
C VAL A 258 16.33 -9.28 4.66
N SER A 259 16.17 -10.52 5.15
CA SER A 259 16.53 -11.74 4.43
C SER A 259 15.80 -11.91 3.09
N ALA A 260 14.71 -11.18 2.84
CA ALA A 260 14.04 -11.16 1.54
C ALA A 260 14.93 -10.58 0.41
N LEU A 261 15.93 -9.77 0.77
CA LEU A 261 16.89 -9.15 -0.16
C LEU A 261 18.13 -10.02 -0.38
N GLU A 262 18.33 -11.04 0.45
CA GLU A 262 19.44 -11.97 0.33
C GLU A 262 19.07 -13.00 -0.77
N THR A 263 19.98 -13.21 -1.72
CA THR A 263 19.88 -14.23 -2.77
C THR A 263 20.37 -15.58 -2.29
#